data_AF-A0A7H1NS57-F1
#
_entry.id   AF-A0A7H1NS57-F1
#
_cell.length_a   1.000
_cell.length_b   1.000
_cell.length_c   1.000
_cell.angle_alpha   90.00
_cell.angle_beta   90.00
_cell.angle_gamma   90.00
#
_symmetry.space_group_name_H-M   'P 1'
#
loop_
_entity.id
_entity.type
_entity.pdbx_description
1 polymer ?
#
loop_
_entity_poly.entity_id
_entity_poly.type
_entity_poly.pdbx_seq_one_letter_code
_entity_poly.pdbx_strand_id
1 'polypeptide(L)'
;MLTDLQINNAKQGFSYQDIEPLHEHNDCIRMAYEWLDAQKKTKSPTKDTRALKHIIEKWAGRYISASDVEIAAYLHPDIHGKYPWYNISSRLTLPSDKRLQNIGEAFTQDDRKFFNKMTYKIIE
;
A
#
# COMPACT_ATOMS: atom_id res chain seq x y z
N MET A 1 -3.43 3.59 -13.75
CA MET A 1 -4.00 2.94 -12.56
C MET A 1 -4.23 1.47 -12.88
N LEU A 2 -4.06 0.57 -11.89
CA LEU A 2 -4.20 -0.87 -12.09
C LEU A 2 -5.64 -1.25 -12.48
N THR A 3 -5.79 -2.14 -13.47
CA THR A 3 -7.10 -2.68 -13.88
C THR A 3 -7.48 -3.88 -13.00
N ASP A 4 -8.78 -4.19 -12.93
CA ASP A 4 -9.24 -5.39 -12.20
C ASP A 4 -8.63 -6.67 -12.78
N LEU A 5 -8.46 -6.73 -14.10
CA LEU A 5 -7.81 -7.86 -14.76
C LEU A 5 -6.37 -8.04 -14.28
N GLN A 6 -5.58 -6.97 -14.20
CA GLN A 6 -4.20 -7.04 -13.68
C GLN A 6 -4.18 -7.54 -12.23
N ILE A 7 -5.07 -7.01 -11.39
CA ILE A 7 -5.15 -7.36 -9.97
C ILE A 7 -5.58 -8.82 -9.80
N ASN A 8 -6.61 -9.26 -10.51
CA ASN A 8 -7.14 -10.63 -10.40
C ASN A 8 -6.10 -11.65 -10.91
N ASN A 9 -5.40 -11.35 -12.00
CA ASN A 9 -4.32 -12.21 -12.49
C ASN A 9 -3.16 -12.29 -11.48
N ALA A 10 -2.79 -11.18 -10.84
CA ALA A 10 -1.77 -11.19 -9.80
C ALA A 10 -2.19 -12.03 -8.60
N LYS A 11 -3.43 -11.90 -8.11
CA LYS A 11 -3.95 -12.71 -7.00
C LYS A 11 -3.86 -14.23 -7.27
N GLN A 12 -4.13 -14.65 -8.51
CA GLN A 12 -4.05 -16.07 -8.89
C GLN A 12 -2.61 -16.59 -8.99
N GLY A 13 -1.67 -15.74 -9.42
CA GLY A 13 -0.27 -16.14 -9.63
C GLY A 13 0.65 -15.87 -8.44
N PHE A 14 0.18 -15.17 -7.40
CA PHE A 14 1.02 -14.75 -6.29
C PHE A 14 1.04 -15.78 -5.15
N SER A 15 2.25 -16.06 -4.66
CA SER A 15 2.45 -16.89 -3.47
C SER A 15 2.47 -16.00 -2.23
N TYR A 16 1.34 -15.95 -1.54
CA TYR A 16 1.18 -15.19 -0.29
C TYR A 16 2.03 -15.74 0.86
N GLN A 17 2.31 -14.88 1.84
CA GLN A 17 2.90 -15.32 3.12
C GLN A 17 1.86 -15.90 4.08
N ASP A 18 0.64 -15.34 4.05
CA ASP A 18 -0.48 -15.83 4.85
C ASP A 18 -1.16 -17.03 4.16
N ILE A 19 -1.62 -18.00 4.95
CA ILE A 19 -2.31 -19.21 4.46
C ILE A 19 -3.66 -18.85 3.82
N GLU A 20 -4.33 -17.84 4.36
CA GLU A 20 -5.63 -17.35 3.88
C GLU A 20 -5.54 -15.84 3.59
N PRO A 21 -5.18 -15.44 2.35
CA PRO A 21 -5.08 -14.02 2.00
C PRO A 21 -6.47 -13.37 2.00
N LEU A 22 -6.57 -12.21 2.63
CA LEU A 22 -7.81 -11.43 2.71
C LEU A 22 -7.78 -10.29 1.70
N HIS A 23 -8.83 -10.14 0.91
CA HIS A 23 -8.99 -9.02 -0.01
C HIS A 23 -10.45 -8.55 0.01
N GLU A 24 -10.74 -7.41 0.65
CA GLU A 24 -12.11 -6.88 0.68
C GLU A 24 -12.53 -6.27 -0.66
N HIS A 25 -11.60 -5.58 -1.34
CA HIS A 25 -11.88 -4.96 -2.64
C HIS A 25 -10.59 -4.76 -3.44
N ASN A 26 -10.69 -4.73 -4.78
CA ASN A 26 -9.53 -4.44 -5.65
C ASN A 26 -8.99 -3.01 -5.44
N ASP A 27 -9.84 -2.09 -4.98
CA ASP A 27 -9.40 -0.73 -4.65
C ASP A 27 -8.44 -0.70 -3.46
N CYS A 28 -8.55 -1.62 -2.49
CA CYS A 28 -7.57 -1.73 -1.40
C CYS A 28 -6.13 -1.91 -1.95
N ILE A 29 -6.00 -2.69 -3.02
CA ILE A 29 -4.73 -2.91 -3.73
C ILE A 29 -4.32 -1.66 -4.51
N ARG A 30 -5.26 -0.95 -5.16
CA ARG A 30 -4.97 0.31 -5.85
C ARG A 30 -4.46 1.38 -4.88
N MET A 31 -5.05 1.48 -3.70
CA MET A 31 -4.64 2.42 -2.66
C MET A 31 -3.26 2.08 -2.11
N ALA A 32 -3.00 0.79 -1.84
CA ALA A 32 -1.67 0.33 -1.46
C ALA A 32 -0.63 0.62 -2.57
N TYR A 33 -0.99 0.42 -3.84
CA TYR A 33 -0.11 0.70 -4.98
C TYR A 33 0.26 2.19 -5.05
N GLU A 34 -0.74 3.08 -4.99
CA GLU A 34 -0.50 4.54 -5.03
C GLU A 34 0.35 5.02 -3.84
N TRP A 35 0.15 4.43 -2.67
CA TRP A 35 0.95 4.75 -1.49
C TRP A 35 2.40 4.29 -1.65
N LEU A 36 2.63 3.07 -2.14
CA LEU A 36 3.97 2.51 -2.42
C LEU A 36 4.69 3.32 -3.51
N ASP A 37 3.97 3.71 -4.57
CA ASP A 37 4.50 4.51 -5.67
C ASP A 37 5.03 5.87 -5.19
N ALA A 38 4.35 6.50 -4.24
CA ALA A 38 4.79 7.77 -3.68
C ALA A 38 6.05 7.68 -2.78
N GLN A 39 6.47 6.48 -2.37
CA GLN A 39 7.62 6.33 -1.49
C GLN A 39 8.95 6.53 -2.22
N LYS A 40 9.94 7.05 -1.49
CA LYS A 40 11.33 7.04 -1.96
C LYS A 40 11.88 5.62 -1.91
N LYS A 41 12.27 5.07 -3.07
CA LYS A 41 12.85 3.73 -3.17
C LYS A 41 14.33 3.70 -2.77
N THR A 42 14.76 2.58 -2.20
CA THR A 42 16.15 2.28 -1.80
C THR A 42 16.70 1.15 -2.67
N LYS A 43 18.03 1.00 -2.69
CA LYS A 43 18.68 -0.10 -3.45
C LYS A 43 18.41 -1.49 -2.88
N SER A 44 18.10 -1.57 -1.59
CA SER A 44 17.87 -2.83 -0.88
C SER A 44 16.67 -2.68 0.04
N PRO A 45 15.93 -3.77 0.31
CA PRO A 45 14.87 -3.79 1.31
C PRO A 45 15.33 -3.24 2.66
N THR A 46 14.49 -2.43 3.29
CA THR A 46 14.77 -1.94 4.64
C THR A 46 14.64 -3.07 5.65
N LYS A 47 15.42 -2.99 6.74
CA LYS A 47 15.24 -3.87 7.91
C LYS A 47 14.18 -3.35 8.88
N ASP A 48 13.78 -2.09 8.72
CA ASP A 48 12.80 -1.44 9.59
C ASP A 48 11.41 -2.03 9.34
N THR A 49 10.87 -2.72 10.32
CA THR A 49 9.51 -3.26 10.25
C THR A 49 8.50 -2.17 10.60
N ARG A 50 7.50 -2.01 9.75
CA ARG A 50 6.33 -1.17 10.01
C ARG A 50 5.09 -1.95 9.60
N ALA A 51 4.00 -1.75 10.35
CA ALA A 51 2.69 -2.25 9.93
C ALA A 51 2.16 -1.38 8.79
N LEU A 52 2.72 -1.56 7.58
CA LEU A 52 2.42 -0.73 6.41
C LEU A 52 0.92 -0.72 6.12
N LYS A 53 0.23 -1.85 6.30
CA LYS A 53 -1.23 -1.93 6.13
C LYS A 53 -1.98 -0.86 6.92
N HIS A 54 -1.65 -0.64 8.20
CA HIS A 54 -2.32 0.37 9.03
C HIS A 54 -1.95 1.80 8.65
N ILE A 55 -0.74 2.02 8.13
CA ILE A 55 -0.32 3.35 7.65
C ILE A 55 -1.08 3.72 6.39
N ILE A 56 -1.21 2.77 5.46
CA ILE A 56 -1.93 2.95 4.20
C ILE A 56 -3.43 3.06 4.48
N GLU A 57 -4.00 2.19 5.33
CA GLU A 57 -5.42 2.20 5.74
C GLU A 57 -5.85 3.58 6.27
N LYS A 58 -5.07 4.13 7.21
CA LYS A 58 -5.31 5.46 7.76
C LYS A 58 -5.18 6.55 6.71
N TRP A 59 -4.26 6.41 5.76
CA TRP A 59 -4.14 7.38 4.67
C TRP A 59 -5.30 7.26 3.67
N ALA A 60 -5.67 6.04 3.29
CA ALA A 60 -6.73 5.73 2.34
C ALA A 60 -8.14 5.99 2.89
N GLY A 61 -8.33 5.95 4.21
CA GLY A 61 -9.65 5.98 4.84
C GLY A 61 -10.46 4.72 4.53
N ARG A 62 -9.79 3.57 4.44
CA ARG A 62 -10.41 2.26 4.21
C ARG A 62 -9.50 1.17 4.74
N TYR A 63 -10.08 0.12 5.30
CA TYR A 63 -9.39 -1.12 5.64
C TYR A 63 -8.49 -1.63 4.50
N ILE A 64 -7.26 -1.99 4.88
CA ILE A 64 -6.26 -2.59 4.00
C ILE A 64 -5.63 -3.78 4.72
N SER A 65 -5.62 -4.94 4.06
CA SER A 65 -4.97 -6.14 4.57
C SER A 65 -3.46 -6.16 4.26
N ALA A 66 -2.71 -7.11 4.85
CA ALA A 66 -1.32 -7.34 4.45
C ALA A 66 -1.24 -7.87 3.01
N SER A 67 -2.14 -8.78 2.63
CA SER A 67 -2.22 -9.35 1.29
C SER A 67 -2.46 -8.30 0.20
N ASP A 68 -3.26 -7.26 0.48
CA ASP A 68 -3.45 -6.14 -0.44
C ASP A 68 -2.14 -5.40 -0.73
N VAL A 69 -1.32 -5.18 0.32
CA VAL A 69 0.00 -4.56 0.19
C VAL A 69 0.96 -5.48 -0.57
N GLU A 70 0.89 -6.79 -0.35
CA GLU A 70 1.70 -7.77 -1.07
C GLU A 70 1.42 -7.76 -2.57
N ILE A 71 0.15 -7.78 -2.98
CA ILE A 71 -0.21 -7.72 -4.40
C ILE A 71 0.16 -6.36 -5.01
N ALA A 72 -0.05 -5.27 -4.29
CA ALA A 72 0.35 -3.95 -4.75
C ALA A 72 1.87 -3.86 -4.98
N ALA A 73 2.67 -4.40 -4.06
CA ALA A 73 4.12 -4.47 -4.19
C ALA A 73 4.55 -5.38 -5.35
N TYR A 74 3.92 -6.54 -5.52
CA TYR A 74 4.19 -7.47 -6.61
C TYR A 74 3.92 -6.86 -7.99
N LEU A 75 2.86 -6.04 -8.11
CA LEU A 75 2.49 -5.36 -9.34
C LEU A 75 3.35 -4.12 -9.65
N HIS A 76 4.11 -3.60 -8.69
CA HIS A 76 4.84 -2.35 -8.84
C HIS A 76 6.24 -2.59 -9.43
N PRO A 77 6.63 -1.90 -10.52
CA PRO A 77 7.88 -2.19 -11.24
C PRO A 77 9.15 -1.96 -10.41
N ASP A 78 9.16 -0.92 -9.57
CA ASP A 78 10.34 -0.55 -8.76
C ASP A 78 10.28 -1.00 -7.30
N ILE A 79 9.22 -1.70 -6.86
CA ILE A 79 9.11 -2.17 -5.48
C ILE A 79 9.50 -3.64 -5.43
N HIS A 80 10.39 -3.99 -4.52
CA HIS A 80 10.85 -5.36 -4.31
C HIS A 80 11.12 -5.64 -2.83
N GLY A 81 11.15 -6.91 -2.48
CA GLY A 81 11.19 -7.39 -1.10
C GLY A 81 9.96 -8.23 -0.77
N LYS A 82 9.72 -8.46 0.50
CA LYS A 82 8.56 -9.22 1.01
C LYS A 82 7.96 -8.46 2.17
N TYR A 83 6.64 -8.49 2.32
CA TYR A 83 5.99 -7.81 3.43
C TYR A 83 6.57 -8.27 4.78
N PRO A 84 6.91 -7.36 5.73
CA PRO A 84 6.82 -5.90 5.66
C PRO A 84 8.11 -5.18 5.16
N TRP A 85 9.13 -5.93 4.72
CA TRP A 85 10.45 -5.45 4.27
C TRP A 85 10.50 -5.18 2.76
N TYR A 86 10.07 -3.98 2.36
CA TYR A 86 10.24 -3.49 0.99
C TYR A 86 11.42 -2.54 0.85
N ASN A 87 11.86 -2.31 -0.39
CA ASN A 87 12.90 -1.34 -0.77
C ASN A 87 12.41 0.12 -0.72
N ILE A 88 11.80 0.52 0.40
CA ILE A 88 11.37 1.88 0.64
C ILE A 88 12.16 2.51 1.79
N SER A 89 12.38 3.82 1.68
CA SER A 89 13.00 4.62 2.72
C SER A 89 12.21 4.53 4.03
N SER A 90 12.91 4.36 5.15
CA SER A 90 12.30 4.44 6.48
C SER A 90 11.75 5.85 6.80
N ARG A 91 12.22 6.87 6.09
CA ARG A 91 11.58 8.20 6.08
C ARG A 91 10.49 8.18 5.02
N LEU A 92 9.26 7.92 5.45
CA LEU A 92 8.09 7.79 4.58
C LEU A 92 7.69 9.14 3.98
N THR A 93 7.30 9.12 2.72
CA THR A 93 6.73 10.27 2.00
C THR A 93 5.22 10.27 2.22
N LEU A 94 4.64 11.39 2.66
CA LEU A 94 3.19 11.56 2.69
C LEU A 94 2.67 11.67 1.25
N PRO A 95 1.89 10.70 0.74
CA PRO A 95 1.35 10.81 -0.60
C PRO A 95 0.26 11.90 -0.67
N SER A 96 0.13 12.54 -1.84
CA SER A 96 -0.97 13.48 -2.08
C SER A 96 -2.31 12.74 -2.14
N ASP A 97 -3.34 13.26 -1.48
CA ASP A 97 -4.70 12.73 -1.55
C ASP A 97 -5.26 12.73 -2.99
N LYS A 98 -4.69 13.52 -3.90
CA LYS A 98 -5.04 13.50 -5.33
C LYS A 98 -4.85 12.13 -5.99
N ARG A 99 -3.94 11.30 -5.48
CA ARG A 99 -3.71 9.93 -5.97
C ARG A 99 -4.91 9.01 -5.77
N LEU A 100 -5.80 9.34 -4.84
CA LEU A 100 -6.99 8.56 -4.52
C LEU A 100 -8.25 9.01 -5.28
N GLN A 101 -8.20 10.11 -6.04
CA GLN A 101 -9.40 10.75 -6.62
C GLN A 101 -10.21 9.86 -7.56
N ASN A 102 -9.58 8.85 -8.18
CA ASN A 102 -10.23 7.94 -9.12
C ASN A 102 -10.39 6.52 -8.56
N ILE A 103 -10.28 6.35 -7.23
CA ILE A 103 -10.47 5.07 -6.55
C ILE A 103 -11.78 5.16 -5.77
N GLY A 104 -12.80 4.42 -6.20
CA GLY A 104 -14.18 4.56 -5.71
C GLY A 104 -14.32 4.26 -4.23
N GLU A 105 -13.58 3.26 -3.73
CA GLU A 105 -13.63 2.87 -2.32
C GLU A 105 -12.72 3.70 -1.40
N ALA A 106 -12.03 4.73 -1.89
CA ALA A 106 -11.21 5.59 -1.05
C ALA A 106 -12.10 6.47 -0.14
N PHE A 107 -11.69 6.63 1.11
CA PHE A 107 -12.39 7.40 2.15
C PHE A 107 -13.83 6.97 2.45
N THR A 108 -14.24 5.77 2.03
CA THR A 108 -15.60 5.25 2.31
C THR A 108 -15.75 4.68 3.71
N GLN A 109 -14.65 4.54 4.46
CA GLN A 109 -14.64 4.13 5.86
C GLN A 109 -13.98 5.18 6.76
N ASP A 110 -14.13 4.98 8.07
CA ASP A 110 -13.76 5.94 9.10
C ASP A 110 -12.27 5.95 9.47
N ASP A 111 -11.43 5.10 8.87
CA ASP A 111 -10.04 4.89 9.33
C ASP A 111 -9.18 6.15 9.25
N ARG A 112 -9.53 7.08 8.36
CA ARG A 112 -8.85 8.38 8.19
C ARG A 112 -8.90 9.21 9.48
N LYS A 113 -9.83 8.97 10.41
CA LYS A 113 -9.87 9.66 11.72
C LYS A 113 -8.63 9.41 12.58
N PHE A 114 -7.94 8.29 12.35
CA PHE A 114 -6.70 7.94 13.06
C PHE A 114 -5.43 8.34 12.29
N PHE A 115 -5.59 9.05 11.17
CA PHE A 115 -4.48 9.50 10.34
C PHE A 115 -3.62 10.53 11.08
N ASN A 116 -2.32 10.27 11.13
CA ASN A 116 -1.35 11.15 11.74
C ASN A 116 -0.28 11.55 10.73
N LYS A 117 -0.24 12.84 10.36
CA LYS A 117 0.77 13.38 9.45
C LYS A 117 2.21 13.21 9.98
N MET A 118 2.39 13.15 11.31
CA MET A 118 3.70 12.95 11.95
C MET A 118 4.31 11.57 11.67
N THR A 119 3.53 10.62 11.14
CA THR A 119 4.06 9.34 10.65
C THR A 119 4.98 9.52 9.44
N TYR A 120 4.84 10.64 8.73
CA TYR A 120 5.59 10.96 7.53
C TYR A 120 6.61 12.05 7.80
N LYS A 121 7.69 12.06 7.01
CA LYS A 121 8.61 13.19 7.05
C LYS A 121 7.95 14.38 6.36
N ILE A 122 7.77 15.48 7.09
CA ILE A 122 7.47 16.78 6.50
C ILE A 122 8.76 17.25 5.82
N ILE A 123 8.73 17.39 4.50
CA ILE A 123 9.76 18.14 3.78
C ILE A 123 9.21 19.58 3.78
N GLU A 124 9.86 20.45 4.53
CA GLU A 124 9.65 21.91 4.44
C GLU A 124 10.07 22.42 3.06
#